data_AF-A0A1I8NR28-F1
#
_entry.id   AF-A0A1I8NR28-F1
#
_cell.length_a   1.000
_cell.length_b   1.000
_cell.length_c   1.000
_cell.angle_alpha   90.00
_cell.angle_beta   90.00
_cell.angle_gamma   90.00
#
_symmetry.space_group_name_H-M   'P 1'
#
loop_
_entity.id
_entity.type
_entity.pdbx_description
1 polymer ?
#
loop_
_entity_poly.entity_id
_entity_poly.type
_entity_poly.pdbx_seq_one_letter_code
_entity_poly.pdbx_strand_id
1 'polypeptide(L)'
;MRCSPGEKAIKKEITTNRKIAESLDWPCTTTVKVGRPFSGHRKSHMKKIVAMPYNVVWRLRLPHQSCRCSLAIQLFLLIEAIVFGIDAYAQHNHTQRSLTNNIECLEDIARFYRDPNRPVHKIWTSSECSKYYLCLEGEVFNFKCSEGLLFDVVRQICDFKQNVDNCDVTAETPAPKPLLDEADCPDNQWACGDATCLPNEYFCDGSVDCPDESDEGWCDADNDPNAAELCDPKHCKLPDCFCSKDGTIIPGRLEPHMVPQMILLTFDDAVNFENWELFTKVLFSGQRRNPNGCPIKATFFVSHPYTNYQYIQKLWNDGHEIAVHSVTHRGPEMWWSHNATIEDWFDEMVGQANILNRFASVRMEEIRGMRVPFLRVGWNRQFLMMKEFGFAYDSSMVAPFSNPPLWPYTMDYKMPHVCMGNKQNCPSRSYPGIWEMVLNQLEAGDYTCAMIDSCPPHLSGEDIYRMLTHNFKRHYLSNRAPLGLYFHAAWFKKSEYLNAFMKFVDDLQKLPDVYFVTNQDAIQWMRNPTSNNLLYQFEPWSCKAKKHLEPNEKVCNHPNICKLRSRVLQQDRYLYTCKECPPQYPWIRNEFGLD
;
A
#
# COMPACT_ATOMS: atom_id res chain seq x y z
N MET A 1 22.30 46.23 39.33
CA MET A 1 21.48 46.68 40.47
C MET A 1 20.02 46.27 40.22
N ARG A 2 19.12 46.34 41.21
CA ARG A 2 17.74 45.77 41.13
C ARG A 2 16.70 46.72 40.49
N CYS A 3 15.51 46.13 40.23
CA CYS A 3 14.16 46.74 40.25
C CYS A 3 13.53 47.30 38.95
N SER A 4 12.62 46.50 38.37
CA SER A 4 11.21 46.87 38.07
C SER A 4 10.41 47.10 39.40
N PRO A 5 9.12 47.53 39.45
CA PRO A 5 7.97 47.38 38.51
C PRO A 5 7.26 48.74 38.20
N GLY A 6 6.03 48.91 37.68
CA GLY A 6 4.96 48.05 37.08
C GLY A 6 3.57 48.75 37.09
N GLU A 7 2.53 48.12 36.50
CA GLU A 7 1.07 48.47 36.57
C GLU A 7 0.57 49.80 35.93
N LYS A 8 -0.72 50.01 35.55
CA LYS A 8 -1.82 49.17 34.96
C LYS A 8 -3.00 50.03 34.42
N ALA A 9 -3.62 49.60 33.30
CA ALA A 9 -5.05 49.77 32.93
C ALA A 9 -5.64 51.19 32.65
N ILE A 10 -6.98 51.24 32.39
CA ILE A 10 -7.84 52.40 31.94
C ILE A 10 -7.69 52.70 30.43
N LYS A 11 -8.70 52.95 29.56
CA LYS A 11 -10.18 53.17 29.49
C LYS A 11 -10.69 52.41 28.22
N LYS A 12 -11.90 51.92 27.96
CA LYS A 12 -13.32 52.29 28.19
C LYS A 12 -13.79 53.62 27.56
N GLU A 13 -14.56 53.56 26.47
CA GLU A 13 -15.61 54.55 26.16
C GLU A 13 -16.68 53.97 25.18
N ILE A 14 -17.91 54.53 25.19
CA ILE A 14 -19.08 54.08 24.40
C ILE A 14 -19.96 55.29 24.05
N THR A 15 -20.17 55.57 22.75
CA THR A 15 -21.23 56.46 22.18
C THR A 15 -21.29 56.25 20.66
N THR A 16 -22.37 56.49 19.88
CA THR A 16 -23.85 56.52 20.07
C THR A 16 -24.50 56.40 18.67
N ASN A 17 -25.80 56.10 18.59
CA ASN A 17 -26.74 56.17 17.44
C ASN A 17 -26.41 57.24 16.34
N ARG A 18 -26.84 57.13 15.08
CA ARG A 18 -28.25 56.93 14.65
C ARG A 18 -28.42 56.57 13.14
N LYS A 19 -29.60 56.04 12.77
CA LYS A 19 -30.02 55.72 11.37
C LYS A 19 -30.48 56.95 10.57
N ILE A 20 -30.37 56.86 9.24
CA ILE A 20 -31.31 57.38 8.21
C ILE A 20 -31.51 56.25 7.16
N ALA A 21 -32.58 56.27 6.37
CA ALA A 21 -32.97 55.24 5.39
C ALA A 21 -33.47 55.86 4.05
N GLU A 22 -34.21 55.08 3.24
CA GLU A 22 -34.85 55.41 1.93
C GLU A 22 -33.95 55.30 0.67
N SER A 23 -34.47 55.09 -0.56
CA SER A 23 -35.27 53.95 -1.10
C SER A 23 -35.55 54.14 -2.62
N LEU A 24 -35.96 53.06 -3.33
CA LEU A 24 -36.53 53.04 -4.71
C LEU A 24 -35.51 53.34 -5.86
N ASP A 25 -35.69 52.95 -7.14
CA ASP A 25 -36.76 52.17 -7.82
C ASP A 25 -36.28 51.39 -9.08
N TRP A 26 -37.17 50.62 -9.74
CA TRP A 26 -36.98 49.87 -11.00
C TRP A 26 -37.21 50.72 -12.29
N PRO A 27 -36.72 50.33 -13.50
CA PRO A 27 -37.57 49.59 -14.45
C PRO A 27 -36.87 48.61 -15.45
N CYS A 28 -37.67 47.80 -16.16
CA CYS A 28 -37.26 46.85 -17.22
C CYS A 28 -37.19 47.46 -18.64
N THR A 29 -36.62 46.74 -19.61
CA THR A 29 -37.05 46.84 -21.04
C THR A 29 -36.72 45.57 -21.84
N THR A 30 -37.42 45.34 -22.95
CA THR A 30 -37.39 44.09 -23.75
C THR A 30 -37.40 44.39 -25.25
N THR A 31 -36.67 43.62 -26.06
CA THR A 31 -36.80 43.66 -27.53
C THR A 31 -36.63 42.29 -28.19
N VAL A 32 -37.45 42.02 -29.21
CA VAL A 32 -37.44 40.81 -30.05
C VAL A 32 -37.32 41.22 -31.53
N LYS A 33 -36.66 40.42 -32.36
CA LYS A 33 -36.80 40.48 -33.83
C LYS A 33 -36.72 39.07 -34.45
N VAL A 34 -37.36 38.91 -35.61
CA VAL A 34 -37.65 37.61 -36.25
C VAL A 34 -37.20 37.61 -37.72
N GLY A 35 -36.71 36.48 -38.21
CA GLY A 35 -36.39 36.25 -39.63
C GLY A 35 -36.51 34.76 -40.03
N ARG A 36 -37.10 34.52 -41.21
CA ARG A 36 -37.35 33.25 -41.93
C ARG A 36 -37.38 33.61 -43.46
N PRO A 37 -37.47 32.69 -44.46
CA PRO A 37 -37.89 31.27 -44.42
C PRO A 37 -37.13 30.26 -45.36
N PHE A 38 -37.59 28.99 -45.34
CA PHE A 38 -37.49 27.93 -46.38
C PHE A 38 -36.10 27.34 -46.77
N SER A 39 -35.95 26.05 -47.12
CA SER A 39 -36.83 24.87 -46.98
C SER A 39 -36.04 23.55 -46.99
N GLY A 40 -36.53 22.47 -46.34
CA GLY A 40 -35.97 21.11 -46.50
C GLY A 40 -36.31 20.14 -45.34
N HIS A 41 -36.80 18.95 -45.67
CA HIS A 41 -37.05 17.81 -44.75
C HIS A 41 -35.83 16.84 -44.76
N ARG A 42 -35.49 15.97 -43.78
CA ARG A 42 -36.00 15.50 -42.45
C ARG A 42 -34.74 14.97 -41.66
N LYS A 43 -34.70 14.29 -40.49
CA LYS A 43 -35.64 13.54 -39.61
C LYS A 43 -35.06 13.48 -38.17
N SER A 44 -35.89 13.19 -37.16
CA SER A 44 -35.60 12.56 -35.83
C SER A 44 -34.35 12.95 -34.98
N HIS A 45 -34.62 13.50 -33.79
CA HIS A 45 -33.71 13.67 -32.63
C HIS A 45 -33.35 12.32 -31.95
N MET A 46 -32.34 12.10 -31.09
CA MET A 46 -31.66 12.88 -30.00
C MET A 46 -32.53 13.10 -28.74
N LYS A 47 -32.03 13.13 -27.48
CA LYS A 47 -30.76 12.67 -26.84
C LYS A 47 -30.98 12.50 -25.30
N LYS A 48 -29.94 12.04 -24.57
CA LYS A 48 -29.84 11.98 -23.09
C LYS A 48 -29.95 13.36 -22.40
N ILE A 49 -30.29 13.40 -21.09
CA ILE A 49 -29.72 14.29 -20.02
C ILE A 49 -30.15 13.76 -18.62
N VAL A 50 -29.23 13.26 -17.77
CA VAL A 50 -28.55 13.84 -16.56
C VAL A 50 -29.39 13.98 -15.26
N ALA A 51 -29.31 12.95 -14.41
CA ALA A 51 -28.87 12.86 -12.98
C ALA A 51 -29.33 13.80 -11.81
N MET A 52 -29.20 13.23 -10.60
CA MET A 52 -29.17 13.83 -9.23
C MET A 52 -30.54 14.15 -8.56
N PRO A 53 -30.63 14.43 -7.24
CA PRO A 53 -30.91 13.37 -6.24
C PRO A 53 -32.04 13.72 -5.21
N TYR A 54 -32.34 12.79 -4.29
CA TYR A 54 -33.33 13.01 -3.21
C TYR A 54 -32.83 12.53 -1.83
N ASN A 55 -32.93 13.40 -0.81
CA ASN A 55 -33.41 13.07 0.55
C ASN A 55 -33.34 14.29 1.50
N VAL A 56 -34.46 15.00 1.69
CA VAL A 56 -34.75 15.83 2.88
C VAL A 56 -36.25 15.73 3.18
N VAL A 57 -36.62 15.54 4.45
CA VAL A 57 -38.00 15.30 4.89
C VAL A 57 -38.69 16.60 5.32
N TRP A 58 -39.95 16.80 4.92
CA TRP A 58 -40.87 17.71 5.60
C TRP A 58 -42.28 17.12 5.73
N ARG A 59 -42.83 17.13 6.96
CA ARG A 59 -44.24 16.83 7.24
C ARG A 59 -45.11 18.04 6.90
N LEU A 60 -46.26 17.85 6.27
CA LEU A 60 -47.36 18.81 6.25
C LEU A 60 -48.72 18.10 6.42
N ARG A 61 -49.68 18.80 7.02
CA ARG A 61 -51.01 18.26 7.39
C ARG A 61 -52.02 18.46 6.26
N LEU A 62 -52.94 17.51 6.11
CA LEU A 62 -54.18 17.68 5.33
C LEU A 62 -55.35 18.12 6.24
N PRO A 63 -56.27 18.98 5.77
CA PRO A 63 -57.53 19.29 6.46
C PRO A 63 -58.68 18.31 6.11
N HIS A 64 -59.76 18.35 6.89
CA HIS A 64 -60.93 17.46 6.80
C HIS A 64 -62.02 17.91 5.80
N GLN A 65 -62.65 16.94 5.13
CA GLN A 65 -64.10 16.85 4.77
C GLN A 65 -64.34 15.44 4.15
N SER A 66 -64.98 14.44 4.77
CA SER A 66 -66.36 14.26 5.30
C SER A 66 -67.44 13.89 4.26
N CYS A 67 -67.67 12.59 3.98
CA CYS A 67 -68.94 11.92 4.36
C CYS A 67 -69.00 10.38 4.11
N ARG A 68 -69.93 9.77 4.86
CA ARG A 68 -70.33 8.36 5.08
C ARG A 68 -70.74 7.49 3.86
N CYS A 69 -70.50 6.16 4.00
CA CYS A 69 -71.41 4.99 3.76
C CYS A 69 -72.13 4.79 2.40
N SER A 70 -72.46 3.58 1.91
CA SER A 70 -72.11 2.18 2.24
C SER A 70 -72.60 1.25 1.08
N LEU A 71 -72.36 -0.06 1.15
CA LEU A 71 -72.97 -1.16 0.37
C LEU A 71 -72.71 -1.20 -1.16
N ALA A 72 -71.79 -2.08 -1.59
CA ALA A 72 -71.88 -2.88 -2.83
C ALA A 72 -70.76 -3.95 -2.92
N ILE A 73 -70.80 -4.97 -2.06
CA ILE A 73 -70.06 -6.23 -2.31
C ILE A 73 -71.01 -7.16 -3.10
N GLN A 74 -70.45 -8.03 -3.96
CA GLN A 74 -71.15 -8.96 -4.87
C GLN A 74 -71.68 -8.38 -6.20
N LEU A 75 -70.76 -7.97 -7.08
CA LEU A 75 -70.65 -8.54 -8.42
C LEU A 75 -69.19 -8.37 -8.94
N PHE A 76 -68.85 -8.94 -10.09
CA PHE A 76 -67.48 -8.98 -10.65
C PHE A 76 -66.44 -9.80 -9.86
N LEU A 77 -66.83 -10.99 -9.42
CA LEU A 77 -65.93 -12.16 -9.49
C LEU A 77 -66.31 -12.98 -10.71
N LEU A 78 -65.69 -12.68 -11.87
CA LEU A 78 -65.53 -13.50 -13.08
C LEU A 78 -64.95 -12.61 -14.21
N ILE A 79 -64.08 -13.17 -15.06
CA ILE A 79 -63.43 -12.52 -16.22
C ILE A 79 -62.41 -11.42 -15.86
N GLU A 80 -61.36 -11.80 -15.11
CA GLU A 80 -59.99 -11.28 -15.32
C GLU A 80 -59.06 -12.51 -15.39
N ALA A 81 -59.26 -13.28 -16.46
CA ALA A 81 -58.49 -14.45 -16.86
C ALA A 81 -58.61 -14.58 -18.38
N ILE A 82 -57.63 -15.21 -19.03
CA ILE A 82 -57.51 -15.33 -20.50
C ILE A 82 -57.05 -14.04 -21.21
N VAL A 83 -56.05 -13.36 -20.65
CA VAL A 83 -54.90 -12.86 -21.44
C VAL A 83 -53.62 -13.23 -20.68
N PHE A 84 -52.59 -13.72 -21.39
CA PHE A 84 -51.36 -14.36 -20.91
C PHE A 84 -51.51 -15.80 -20.38
N GLY A 85 -50.97 -16.78 -21.14
CA GLY A 85 -51.04 -18.20 -20.78
C GLY A 85 -50.46 -19.19 -21.80
N ILE A 86 -49.17 -19.05 -22.16
CA ILE A 86 -48.23 -20.03 -22.75
C ILE A 86 -46.85 -19.35 -22.75
N ASP A 87 -45.70 -19.96 -22.41
CA ASP A 87 -45.32 -21.28 -21.88
C ASP A 87 -44.22 -21.04 -20.80
N ALA A 88 -44.25 -21.60 -19.59
CA ALA A 88 -44.00 -23.00 -19.16
C ALA A 88 -42.54 -23.28 -18.71
N TYR A 89 -42.40 -24.12 -17.67
CA TYR A 89 -41.15 -24.73 -17.15
C TYR A 89 -40.00 -23.85 -16.61
N ALA A 90 -40.05 -23.55 -15.31
CA ALA A 90 -38.95 -23.83 -14.38
C ALA A 90 -39.47 -23.87 -12.92
N GLN A 91 -39.39 -25.02 -12.25
CA GLN A 91 -39.72 -25.13 -10.82
C GLN A 91 -38.51 -24.77 -9.95
N HIS A 92 -38.44 -23.54 -9.43
CA HIS A 92 -37.65 -23.30 -8.23
C HIS A 92 -38.47 -23.63 -6.99
N ASN A 93 -38.39 -24.90 -6.56
CA ASN A 93 -38.73 -25.26 -5.20
C ASN A 93 -37.81 -24.45 -4.27
N HIS A 94 -38.36 -23.51 -3.51
CA HIS A 94 -37.75 -23.11 -2.24
C HIS A 94 -37.90 -24.30 -1.28
N THR A 95 -37.00 -25.27 -1.42
CA THR A 95 -36.77 -26.27 -0.38
C THR A 95 -36.25 -25.52 0.83
N GLN A 96 -37.14 -25.28 1.78
CA GLN A 96 -36.83 -24.80 3.12
C GLN A 96 -35.99 -25.87 3.83
N ARG A 97 -34.69 -25.94 3.48
CA ARG A 97 -33.70 -26.84 4.06
C ARG A 97 -33.31 -26.32 5.44
N SER A 98 -34.27 -26.39 6.35
CA SER A 98 -34.01 -26.64 7.76
C SER A 98 -33.31 -27.99 7.87
N LEU A 99 -31.99 -27.98 7.62
CA LEU A 99 -31.12 -29.12 7.83
C LEU A 99 -30.73 -29.10 9.29
N THR A 100 -31.25 -30.06 10.03
CA THR A 100 -31.06 -30.21 11.47
C THR A 100 -29.59 -30.44 11.83
N ASN A 101 -28.88 -29.35 12.10
CA ASN A 101 -27.83 -29.23 13.10
C ASN A 101 -28.03 -27.84 13.74
N ASN A 102 -28.22 -27.78 15.07
CA ASN A 102 -28.11 -26.50 15.79
C ASN A 102 -26.63 -26.15 15.88
N ILE A 103 -26.12 -25.50 14.84
CA ILE A 103 -24.78 -24.92 14.85
C ILE A 103 -24.90 -23.58 15.56
N GLU A 104 -24.07 -23.39 16.57
CA GLU A 104 -24.07 -22.22 17.45
C GLU A 104 -23.62 -20.97 16.66
N CYS A 105 -24.32 -19.84 16.84
CA CYS A 105 -23.98 -18.57 16.19
C CYS A 105 -22.98 -17.84 17.10
N LEU A 106 -21.74 -17.67 16.62
CA LEU A 106 -20.70 -16.96 17.37
C LEU A 106 -20.79 -15.46 17.04
N GLU A 107 -21.75 -14.77 17.66
CA GLU A 107 -22.11 -13.37 17.33
C GLU A 107 -20.97 -12.37 17.52
N ASP A 108 -20.11 -12.58 18.53
CA ASP A 108 -18.93 -11.73 18.79
C ASP A 108 -17.79 -11.91 17.76
N ILE A 109 -17.90 -12.89 16.86
CA ILE A 109 -16.83 -13.26 15.91
C ILE A 109 -17.22 -12.86 14.49
N ALA A 110 -16.79 -11.66 14.08
CA ALA A 110 -16.97 -11.10 12.73
C ALA A 110 -16.10 -11.79 11.64
N ARG A 111 -15.89 -13.11 11.75
CA ARG A 111 -15.07 -13.95 10.86
C ARG A 111 -15.74 -15.31 10.64
N PHE A 112 -15.31 -16.02 9.60
CA PHE A 112 -15.75 -17.40 9.37
C PHE A 112 -15.18 -18.34 10.43
N TYR A 113 -16.01 -19.25 10.94
CA TYR A 113 -15.66 -20.23 11.98
C TYR A 113 -16.04 -21.65 11.55
N ARG A 114 -15.63 -22.67 12.32
CA ARG A 114 -16.08 -24.06 12.19
C ARG A 114 -17.03 -24.39 13.35
N ASP A 115 -17.96 -25.31 13.16
CA ASP A 115 -18.94 -25.72 14.17
C ASP A 115 -18.27 -26.08 15.52
N PRO A 116 -18.61 -25.43 16.66
CA PRO A 116 -18.01 -25.77 17.96
C PRO A 116 -18.25 -27.22 18.40
N ASN A 117 -19.38 -27.81 17.98
CA ASN A 117 -19.86 -29.10 18.46
C ASN A 117 -19.40 -30.28 17.58
N ARG A 118 -18.31 -30.11 16.83
CA ARG A 118 -17.75 -31.14 15.94
C ARG A 118 -17.29 -32.38 16.72
N PRO A 119 -17.68 -33.61 16.31
CA PRO A 119 -17.22 -34.82 16.97
C PRO A 119 -15.70 -34.99 16.76
N VAL A 120 -14.93 -35.02 17.85
CA VAL A 120 -13.46 -34.98 17.88
C VAL A 120 -12.79 -35.91 16.86
N HIS A 121 -13.28 -37.15 16.73
CA HIS A 121 -12.75 -38.16 15.81
C HIS A 121 -12.97 -37.86 14.31
N LYS A 122 -13.71 -36.80 13.95
CA LYS A 122 -13.93 -36.35 12.57
C LYS A 122 -13.26 -35.02 12.23
N ILE A 123 -12.76 -34.27 13.21
CA ILE A 123 -12.16 -32.94 13.02
C ILE A 123 -11.19 -32.89 11.83
N TRP A 124 -10.29 -33.86 11.75
CA TRP A 124 -9.24 -33.94 10.73
C TRP A 124 -9.64 -34.64 9.42
N THR A 125 -10.93 -34.97 9.23
CA THR A 125 -11.40 -35.52 7.96
C THR A 125 -11.62 -34.39 6.95
N SER A 126 -11.29 -34.66 5.68
CA SER A 126 -11.48 -33.68 4.61
C SER A 126 -12.95 -33.31 4.38
N SER A 127 -13.90 -34.10 4.88
CA SER A 127 -15.34 -33.81 4.84
C SER A 127 -15.79 -32.82 5.92
N GLU A 128 -15.01 -32.64 7.00
CA GLU A 128 -15.37 -31.79 8.15
C GLU A 128 -14.52 -30.52 8.18
N CYS A 129 -13.19 -30.62 8.06
CA CYS A 129 -12.30 -29.45 7.99
C CYS A 129 -12.47 -28.61 6.71
N SER A 130 -13.22 -29.09 5.71
CA SER A 130 -13.63 -28.27 4.55
C SER A 130 -14.90 -27.45 4.78
N LYS A 131 -15.64 -27.64 5.89
CA LYS A 131 -16.83 -26.83 6.23
C LYS A 131 -16.44 -25.61 7.06
N TYR A 132 -17.18 -24.53 6.86
CA TYR A 132 -17.08 -23.31 7.65
C TYR A 132 -18.40 -22.53 7.62
N TYR A 133 -18.55 -21.59 8.54
CA TYR A 133 -19.80 -20.95 8.89
C TYR A 133 -19.58 -19.45 9.10
N LEU A 134 -20.62 -18.65 8.91
CA LEU A 134 -20.64 -17.23 9.25
C LEU A 134 -21.91 -16.92 10.04
N CYS A 135 -21.78 -16.17 11.13
CA CYS A 135 -22.91 -15.68 11.91
C CYS A 135 -23.18 -14.24 11.48
N LEU A 136 -24.42 -13.92 11.08
CA LEU A 136 -24.86 -12.55 10.76
C LEU A 136 -26.25 -12.34 11.34
N GLU A 137 -26.42 -11.34 12.22
CA GLU A 137 -27.70 -10.98 12.85
C GLU A 137 -28.44 -12.18 13.51
N GLY A 138 -27.68 -13.15 14.03
CA GLY A 138 -28.19 -14.38 14.64
C GLY A 138 -28.48 -15.54 13.65
N GLU A 139 -28.34 -15.33 12.34
CA GLU A 139 -28.47 -16.38 11.32
C GLU A 139 -27.10 -17.01 10.97
N VAL A 140 -27.05 -18.35 10.92
CA VAL A 140 -25.84 -19.12 10.58
C VAL A 140 -25.84 -19.55 9.11
N PHE A 141 -24.90 -19.01 8.34
CA PHE A 141 -24.68 -19.34 6.93
C PHE A 141 -23.62 -20.44 6.80
N ASN A 142 -23.94 -21.51 6.06
CA ASN A 142 -23.10 -22.70 5.91
C ASN A 142 -22.37 -22.70 4.56
N PHE A 143 -21.04 -22.85 4.62
CA PHE A 143 -20.14 -22.88 3.47
C PHE A 143 -19.27 -24.13 3.48
N LYS A 144 -18.75 -24.48 2.31
CA LYS A 144 -17.78 -25.58 2.15
C LYS A 144 -16.78 -25.27 1.06
N CYS A 145 -15.51 -25.58 1.32
CA CYS A 145 -14.44 -25.52 0.33
C CYS A 145 -14.65 -26.51 -0.83
N SER A 146 -14.07 -26.17 -1.98
CA SER A 146 -13.97 -27.04 -3.15
C SER A 146 -13.30 -28.37 -2.82
N GLU A 147 -13.57 -29.41 -3.62
CA GLU A 147 -13.02 -30.74 -3.41
C GLU A 147 -11.47 -30.74 -3.39
N GLY A 148 -10.89 -31.40 -2.38
CA GLY A 148 -9.44 -31.42 -2.14
C GLY A 148 -8.90 -30.29 -1.26
N LEU A 149 -9.65 -29.21 -1.05
CA LEU A 149 -9.27 -28.09 -0.19
C LEU A 149 -9.88 -28.22 1.22
N LEU A 150 -9.17 -27.69 2.22
CA LEU A 150 -9.63 -27.54 3.60
C LEU A 150 -9.79 -26.04 3.89
N PHE A 151 -10.70 -25.68 4.80
CA PHE A 151 -10.80 -24.31 5.29
C PHE A 151 -9.71 -24.08 6.33
N ASP A 152 -9.12 -22.90 6.34
CA ASP A 152 -8.12 -22.41 7.29
C ASP A 152 -8.73 -21.28 8.12
N VAL A 153 -8.94 -21.49 9.42
CA VAL A 153 -9.60 -20.50 10.29
C VAL A 153 -8.73 -19.26 10.48
N VAL A 154 -7.43 -19.42 10.72
CA VAL A 154 -6.53 -18.27 10.94
C VAL A 154 -6.32 -17.48 9.65
N ARG A 155 -6.16 -18.14 8.50
CA ARG A 155 -5.96 -17.43 7.22
C ARG A 155 -7.26 -17.00 6.55
N GLN A 156 -8.42 -17.54 6.95
CA GLN A 156 -9.77 -17.24 6.43
C GLN A 156 -9.94 -17.59 4.94
N ILE A 157 -9.35 -18.70 4.49
CA ILE A 157 -9.37 -19.16 3.09
C ILE A 157 -9.54 -20.67 2.97
N CYS A 158 -9.79 -21.16 1.75
CA CYS A 158 -9.68 -22.57 1.40
C CYS A 158 -8.31 -22.84 0.76
N ASP A 159 -7.50 -23.73 1.36
CA ASP A 159 -6.15 -24.08 0.90
C ASP A 159 -5.97 -25.61 0.86
N PHE A 160 -4.90 -26.10 0.25
CA PHE A 160 -4.58 -27.52 0.17
C PHE A 160 -4.28 -28.10 1.57
N LYS A 161 -4.61 -29.37 1.78
CA LYS A 161 -4.39 -30.10 3.05
C LYS A 161 -2.94 -30.06 3.60
N GLN A 162 -1.95 -29.73 2.79
CA GLN A 162 -0.55 -29.57 3.23
C GLN A 162 -0.27 -28.22 3.91
N ASN A 163 -1.14 -27.23 3.69
CA ASN A 163 -1.01 -25.84 4.15
C ASN A 163 -2.04 -25.50 5.25
N VAL A 164 -2.76 -26.49 5.79
CA VAL A 164 -3.83 -26.32 6.78
C VAL A 164 -3.63 -27.29 7.93
N ASP A 165 -3.14 -26.75 9.04
CA ASP A 165 -2.73 -27.44 10.27
C ASP A 165 -3.58 -27.04 11.50
N ASN A 166 -4.61 -26.21 11.30
CA ASN A 166 -5.49 -25.70 12.36
C ASN A 166 -6.90 -26.30 12.33
N CYS A 167 -7.09 -27.52 11.80
CA CYS A 167 -8.42 -28.11 11.58
C CYS A 167 -9.27 -28.26 12.85
N ASP A 168 -8.64 -28.42 14.01
CA ASP A 168 -9.23 -28.48 15.34
C ASP A 168 -9.77 -27.14 15.83
N VAL A 169 -9.07 -26.04 15.56
CA VAL A 169 -9.53 -24.67 15.91
C VAL A 169 -10.98 -24.44 15.44
N THR A 170 -11.82 -23.98 16.36
CA THR A 170 -13.25 -23.70 16.09
C THR A 170 -13.40 -22.30 15.51
N ALA A 171 -12.92 -21.30 16.24
CA ALA A 171 -12.82 -19.93 15.77
C ALA A 171 -11.47 -19.35 16.22
N GLU A 172 -11.06 -18.28 15.57
CA GLU A 172 -9.97 -17.43 16.02
C GLU A 172 -10.48 -16.62 17.22
N THR A 173 -10.08 -16.99 18.44
CA THR A 173 -10.41 -16.23 19.64
C THR A 173 -9.61 -14.93 19.62
N PRO A 174 -10.24 -13.75 19.57
CA PRO A 174 -9.51 -12.50 19.70
C PRO A 174 -8.94 -12.42 21.12
N ALA A 175 -7.67 -12.02 21.23
CA ALA A 175 -7.07 -11.72 22.52
C ALA A 175 -7.88 -10.62 23.24
N PRO A 176 -8.07 -10.70 24.57
CA PRO A 176 -8.77 -9.67 25.32
C PRO A 176 -8.04 -8.32 25.23
N LYS A 177 -8.76 -7.22 25.48
CA LYS A 177 -8.16 -5.88 25.51
C LYS A 177 -7.43 -5.66 26.84
N PRO A 178 -6.23 -5.05 26.84
CA PRO A 178 -5.52 -4.70 28.06
C PRO A 178 -6.27 -3.57 28.80
N LEU A 179 -6.23 -3.61 30.14
CA LEU A 179 -6.99 -2.73 31.04
C LEU A 179 -6.16 -1.49 31.41
N LEU A 180 -5.68 -0.77 30.39
CA LEU A 180 -4.68 0.32 30.49
C LEU A 180 -5.02 1.40 31.54
N ASP A 181 -6.29 1.85 31.57
CA ASP A 181 -6.80 2.91 32.46
C ASP A 181 -7.73 2.39 33.57
N GLU A 182 -8.07 1.09 33.59
CA GLU A 182 -9.16 0.55 34.41
C GLU A 182 -8.71 -0.27 35.65
N ALA A 183 -7.41 -0.50 35.82
CA ALA A 183 -6.82 -1.29 36.91
C ALA A 183 -5.93 -0.47 37.86
N ASP A 184 -5.93 -0.81 39.16
CA ASP A 184 -5.03 -0.24 40.18
C ASP A 184 -3.58 -0.78 40.04
N CYS A 185 -2.94 -0.56 38.88
CA CYS A 185 -1.52 -0.87 38.67
C CYS A 185 -0.58 0.25 39.19
N PRO A 186 0.66 -0.08 39.59
CA PRO A 186 1.69 0.90 39.94
C PRO A 186 2.08 1.85 38.79
N ASP A 187 2.67 3.00 39.12
CA ASP A 187 3.23 3.93 38.13
C ASP A 187 4.19 3.22 37.15
N ASN A 188 3.98 3.41 35.84
CA ASN A 188 4.69 2.75 34.73
C ASN A 188 4.41 1.23 34.60
N GLN A 189 3.26 0.78 35.08
CA GLN A 189 2.69 -0.54 34.73
C GLN A 189 1.27 -0.38 34.17
N TRP A 190 0.92 -1.26 33.23
CA TRP A 190 -0.45 -1.43 32.71
C TRP A 190 -0.93 -2.85 33.00
N ALA A 191 -2.25 -3.05 32.97
CA ALA A 191 -2.86 -4.35 33.19
C ALA A 191 -3.14 -5.11 31.89
N CYS A 192 -2.88 -6.41 31.91
CA CYS A 192 -3.45 -7.40 31.01
C CYS A 192 -5.00 -7.43 31.13
N GLY A 193 -5.69 -8.11 30.21
CA GLY A 193 -7.15 -8.33 30.27
C GLY A 193 -7.59 -9.13 31.50
N ASP A 194 -6.72 -9.99 32.03
CA ASP A 194 -6.89 -10.73 33.29
C ASP A 194 -6.56 -9.91 34.57
N ALA A 195 -6.22 -8.63 34.40
CA ALA A 195 -5.76 -7.68 35.42
C ALA A 195 -4.36 -7.95 36.04
N THR A 196 -3.51 -8.78 35.42
CA THR A 196 -2.09 -8.88 35.75
C THR A 196 -1.34 -7.60 35.34
N CYS A 197 -0.67 -6.92 36.29
CA CYS A 197 0.13 -5.73 35.99
C CYS A 197 1.52 -6.09 35.44
N LEU A 198 1.90 -5.51 34.30
CA LEU A 198 3.22 -5.64 33.65
C LEU A 198 3.81 -4.25 33.31
N PRO A 199 5.14 -4.12 33.13
CA PRO A 199 5.75 -2.85 32.73
C PRO A 199 5.25 -2.35 31.37
N ASN A 200 5.04 -1.03 31.23
CA ASN A 200 4.51 -0.42 30.01
C ASN A 200 5.28 -0.78 28.72
N GLU A 201 6.59 -1.04 28.83
CA GLU A 201 7.46 -1.32 27.68
C GLU A 201 7.12 -2.66 26.99
N TYR A 202 6.55 -3.62 27.75
CA TYR A 202 6.27 -5.00 27.33
C TYR A 202 4.99 -5.08 26.45
N PHE A 203 4.09 -4.09 26.52
CA PHE A 203 2.89 -4.06 25.69
C PHE A 203 3.23 -3.65 24.25
N CYS A 204 2.96 -4.52 23.27
CA CYS A 204 3.29 -4.33 21.85
C CYS A 204 4.80 -4.33 21.53
N ASP A 205 5.56 -5.17 22.23
CA ASP A 205 7.01 -5.37 22.08
C ASP A 205 7.35 -6.51 21.08
N GLY A 206 6.46 -7.49 20.92
CA GLY A 206 6.68 -8.71 20.13
C GLY A 206 6.73 -10.01 20.94
N SER A 207 6.55 -9.94 22.26
CA SER A 207 6.62 -11.06 23.21
C SER A 207 5.29 -11.22 23.94
N VAL A 208 4.86 -12.46 24.18
CA VAL A 208 3.69 -12.73 25.03
C VAL A 208 4.16 -12.91 26.47
N ASP A 209 3.97 -11.88 27.28
CA ASP A 209 4.24 -11.85 28.72
C ASP A 209 2.95 -11.89 29.56
N CYS A 210 1.82 -11.39 29.03
CA CYS A 210 0.50 -11.49 29.64
C CYS A 210 -0.01 -12.96 29.64
N PRO A 211 -0.59 -13.46 30.76
CA PRO A 211 -1.16 -14.81 30.82
C PRO A 211 -2.33 -15.08 29.86
N ASP A 212 -2.89 -14.02 29.26
CA ASP A 212 -4.06 -14.02 28.38
C ASP A 212 -3.78 -13.45 26.96
N GLU A 213 -2.52 -13.19 26.62
CA GLU A 213 -2.07 -12.66 25.31
C GLU A 213 -2.61 -11.25 24.95
N SER A 214 -3.12 -10.49 25.93
CA SER A 214 -3.70 -9.15 25.72
C SER A 214 -2.70 -8.02 25.43
N ASP A 215 -1.44 -8.21 25.78
CA ASP A 215 -0.30 -7.33 25.52
C ASP A 215 0.03 -7.20 24.03
N GLU A 216 0.00 -8.31 23.30
CA GLU A 216 0.28 -8.37 21.85
C GLU A 216 -1.01 -8.36 21.00
N GLY A 217 -2.17 -8.58 21.62
CA GLY A 217 -3.46 -8.72 20.93
C GLY A 217 -3.98 -7.49 20.19
N TRP A 218 -3.54 -6.28 20.56
CA TRP A 218 -4.15 -5.01 20.13
C TRP A 218 -3.13 -3.99 19.62
N CYS A 219 -2.09 -4.47 18.92
CA CYS A 219 -0.91 -3.67 18.57
C CYS A 219 -0.92 -3.01 17.19
N ASP A 220 -2.11 -2.66 16.69
CA ASP A 220 -2.23 -1.81 15.51
C ASP A 220 -1.96 -0.33 15.85
N ALA A 221 -1.75 0.51 14.83
CA ALA A 221 -1.38 1.90 15.01
C ALA A 221 -2.44 2.77 15.73
N ASP A 222 -3.69 2.31 15.90
CA ASP A 222 -4.77 3.01 16.62
C ASP A 222 -5.00 2.46 18.05
N ASN A 223 -4.54 1.25 18.37
CA ASN A 223 -4.74 0.60 19.68
C ASN A 223 -3.45 0.36 20.51
N ASP A 224 -2.25 0.37 19.89
CA ASP A 224 -0.96 0.22 20.61
C ASP A 224 -0.77 1.36 21.63
N PRO A 225 -0.60 1.08 22.94
CA PRO A 225 -0.46 2.11 23.96
C PRO A 225 0.88 2.87 23.91
N ASN A 226 1.86 2.32 23.20
CA ASN A 226 3.16 2.92 22.89
C ASN A 226 3.23 3.48 21.44
N ALA A 227 2.07 3.66 20.77
CA ALA A 227 2.00 4.16 19.40
C ALA A 227 2.68 5.54 19.21
N ALA A 228 3.20 5.76 18.01
CA ALA A 228 3.77 7.05 17.62
C ALA A 228 2.73 8.19 17.70
N GLU A 229 3.16 9.38 18.12
CA GLU A 229 2.30 10.56 18.13
C GLU A 229 1.86 10.97 16.72
N LEU A 230 0.76 11.73 16.62
CA LEU A 230 0.39 12.42 15.39
C LEU A 230 1.44 13.50 15.03
N CYS A 231 1.80 13.57 13.75
CA CYS A 231 2.76 14.53 13.20
C CYS A 231 2.64 15.96 13.76
N ASP A 232 3.70 16.45 14.43
CA ASP A 232 3.88 17.88 14.76
C ASP A 232 4.94 18.55 13.85
N PRO A 233 4.53 19.37 12.85
CA PRO A 233 5.42 20.14 11.99
C PRO A 233 6.27 21.21 12.70
N LYS A 234 6.15 21.40 14.02
CA LYS A 234 7.07 22.23 14.81
C LYS A 234 8.32 21.46 15.24
N HIS A 235 8.20 20.16 15.48
CA HIS A 235 9.29 19.31 15.95
C HIS A 235 9.90 18.54 14.78
N CYS A 236 9.08 17.91 13.95
CA CYS A 236 9.52 17.31 12.71
C CYS A 236 10.03 18.37 11.71
N LYS A 237 11.32 18.32 11.36
CA LYS A 237 11.95 19.27 10.43
C LYS A 237 12.99 18.60 9.54
N LEU A 238 13.03 19.06 8.29
CA LEU A 238 14.11 18.78 7.34
C LEU A 238 15.45 19.32 7.88
N PRO A 239 16.58 18.63 7.63
CA PRO A 239 16.72 17.51 6.70
C PRO A 239 16.40 16.12 7.29
N ASP A 240 16.06 15.99 8.57
CA ASP A 240 16.13 14.70 9.26
C ASP A 240 14.77 14.03 9.51
N CYS A 241 13.71 14.83 9.69
CA CYS A 241 12.32 14.36 9.78
C CYS A 241 11.44 15.06 8.73
N PHE A 242 10.50 14.33 8.14
CA PHE A 242 9.44 14.93 7.32
C PHE A 242 8.09 14.23 7.51
N CYS A 243 7.09 14.99 7.96
CA CYS A 243 5.71 14.51 8.07
C CYS A 243 4.71 15.62 7.72
N SER A 244 3.49 15.22 7.39
CA SER A 244 2.33 16.10 7.35
C SER A 244 1.08 15.32 7.77
N LYS A 245 0.02 16.02 8.19
CA LYS A 245 -1.19 15.41 8.78
C LYS A 245 -1.85 14.34 7.89
N ASP A 246 -1.74 14.52 6.58
CA ASP A 246 -2.41 13.74 5.53
C ASP A 246 -1.43 13.24 4.46
N GLY A 247 -0.12 13.49 4.62
CA GLY A 247 0.92 13.07 3.67
C GLY A 247 0.96 13.85 2.36
N THR A 248 0.09 14.84 2.14
CA THR A 248 -0.04 15.50 0.82
C THR A 248 0.82 16.75 0.64
N ILE A 249 1.38 17.29 1.73
CA ILE A 249 2.12 18.57 1.72
C ILE A 249 3.48 18.44 1.03
N ILE A 250 3.80 19.41 0.18
CA ILE A 250 5.07 19.49 -0.55
C ILE A 250 6.24 19.82 0.39
N PRO A 251 7.37 19.09 0.35
CA PRO A 251 8.60 19.42 1.07
C PRO A 251 9.07 20.86 0.86
N GLY A 252 9.51 21.50 1.95
CA GLY A 252 9.89 22.93 1.93
C GLY A 252 8.74 23.91 1.65
N ARG A 253 7.50 23.42 1.46
CA ARG A 253 6.32 24.21 1.06
C ARG A 253 6.52 24.98 -0.26
N LEU A 254 7.20 24.35 -1.22
CA LEU A 254 7.32 24.87 -2.58
C LEU A 254 5.95 24.83 -3.30
N GLU A 255 5.67 25.83 -4.13
CA GLU A 255 4.53 25.79 -5.05
C GLU A 255 4.69 24.65 -6.06
N PRO A 256 3.63 23.92 -6.46
CA PRO A 256 3.74 22.74 -7.32
C PRO A 256 4.52 22.97 -8.63
N HIS A 257 4.36 24.15 -9.26
CA HIS A 257 5.06 24.47 -10.51
C HIS A 257 6.59 24.66 -10.35
N MET A 258 7.08 24.83 -9.11
CA MET A 258 8.51 24.92 -8.79
C MET A 258 9.15 23.57 -8.47
N VAL A 259 8.36 22.51 -8.29
CA VAL A 259 8.82 21.16 -7.89
C VAL A 259 9.12 20.30 -9.13
N PRO A 260 10.21 19.51 -9.16
CA PRO A 260 10.39 18.50 -10.20
C PRO A 260 9.42 17.35 -10.02
N GLN A 261 8.80 16.89 -11.11
CA GLN A 261 8.09 15.61 -11.07
C GLN A 261 9.13 14.48 -11.13
N MET A 262 9.42 13.92 -9.96
CA MET A 262 10.22 12.71 -9.84
C MET A 262 9.42 11.51 -10.34
N ILE A 263 10.07 10.64 -11.12
CA ILE A 263 9.58 9.33 -11.54
C ILE A 263 10.54 8.29 -10.95
N LEU A 264 10.00 7.36 -10.15
CA LEU A 264 10.78 6.32 -9.48
C LEU A 264 10.54 5.00 -10.22
N LEU A 265 11.50 4.60 -11.04
CA LEU A 265 11.46 3.29 -11.71
C LEU A 265 12.09 2.27 -10.76
N THR A 266 11.32 1.26 -10.35
CA THR A 266 11.87 0.16 -9.55
C THR A 266 11.71 -1.17 -10.25
N PHE A 267 12.71 -2.03 -10.05
CA PHE A 267 12.69 -3.41 -10.51
C PHE A 267 12.96 -4.31 -9.33
N ASP A 268 11.98 -5.14 -9.03
CA ASP A 268 12.05 -6.09 -7.94
C ASP A 268 12.54 -7.44 -8.49
N ASP A 269 13.03 -8.29 -7.57
CA ASP A 269 13.48 -9.66 -7.81
C ASP A 269 14.85 -9.80 -8.52
N ALA A 270 15.23 -11.04 -8.84
CA ALA A 270 16.59 -11.40 -9.27
C ALA A 270 17.02 -10.86 -10.65
N VAL A 271 18.19 -10.22 -10.72
CA VAL A 271 18.80 -9.79 -12.00
C VAL A 271 19.66 -10.92 -12.59
N ASN A 272 19.28 -11.42 -13.75
CA ASN A 272 19.87 -12.61 -14.37
C ASN A 272 19.85 -12.52 -15.91
N PHE A 273 20.19 -13.62 -16.61
CA PHE A 273 20.30 -13.65 -18.07
C PHE A 273 18.98 -13.40 -18.82
N GLU A 274 17.80 -13.58 -18.21
CA GLU A 274 16.51 -13.32 -18.86
C GLU A 274 16.18 -11.83 -18.95
N ASN A 275 16.56 -11.03 -17.95
CA ASN A 275 16.23 -9.61 -17.86
C ASN A 275 17.41 -8.67 -18.19
N TRP A 276 18.63 -9.21 -18.34
CA TRP A 276 19.84 -8.42 -18.61
C TRP A 276 19.79 -7.56 -19.88
N GLU A 277 19.23 -8.10 -20.97
CA GLU A 277 19.12 -7.38 -22.25
C GLU A 277 18.08 -6.25 -22.20
N LEU A 278 16.96 -6.48 -21.50
CA LEU A 278 15.94 -5.46 -21.23
C LEU A 278 16.56 -4.25 -20.52
N PHE A 279 17.29 -4.48 -19.42
CA PHE A 279 17.92 -3.40 -18.67
C PHE A 279 18.99 -2.69 -19.48
N THR A 280 19.96 -3.41 -20.04
CA THR A 280 21.15 -2.78 -20.65
C THR A 280 20.97 -2.22 -22.06
N LYS A 281 20.15 -2.87 -22.90
CA LYS A 281 20.02 -2.47 -24.32
C LYS A 281 18.74 -1.69 -24.60
N VAL A 282 17.68 -1.90 -23.83
CA VAL A 282 16.35 -1.32 -24.10
C VAL A 282 16.05 -0.14 -23.18
N LEU A 283 16.11 -0.35 -21.86
CA LEU A 283 15.73 0.67 -20.88
C LEU A 283 16.86 1.66 -20.58
N PHE A 284 18.07 1.18 -20.29
CA PHE A 284 19.20 1.98 -19.79
C PHE A 284 20.37 2.06 -20.77
N SER A 285 20.07 2.15 -22.07
CA SER A 285 21.05 2.21 -23.18
C SER A 285 21.95 3.46 -23.22
N GLY A 286 21.97 4.29 -22.17
CA GLY A 286 22.76 5.54 -22.09
C GLY A 286 22.28 6.69 -22.98
N GLN A 287 21.29 6.45 -23.84
CA GLN A 287 20.66 7.46 -24.71
C GLN A 287 19.62 8.29 -23.95
N ARG A 288 18.81 7.66 -23.09
CA ARG A 288 17.75 8.29 -22.31
C ARG A 288 18.34 9.15 -21.17
N ARG A 289 17.91 10.41 -21.05
CA ARG A 289 18.51 11.41 -20.15
C ARG A 289 17.49 12.32 -19.48
N ASN A 290 17.80 12.71 -18.25
CA ASN A 290 17.11 13.74 -17.48
C ASN A 290 17.47 15.15 -18.00
N PRO A 291 16.69 16.20 -17.67
CA PRO A 291 16.93 17.58 -18.12
C PRO A 291 18.29 18.17 -17.71
N ASN A 292 18.96 17.63 -16.68
CA ASN A 292 20.33 17.99 -16.30
C ASN A 292 21.43 17.33 -17.19
N GLY A 293 21.04 16.56 -18.21
CA GLY A 293 21.94 15.87 -19.13
C GLY A 293 22.44 14.51 -18.66
N CYS A 294 22.08 14.07 -17.44
CA CYS A 294 22.50 12.79 -16.88
C CYS A 294 21.62 11.63 -17.35
N PRO A 295 22.16 10.39 -17.48
CA PRO A 295 21.36 9.22 -17.80
C PRO A 295 20.24 8.98 -16.77
N ILE A 296 19.07 8.55 -17.24
CA ILE A 296 17.95 8.20 -16.35
C ILE A 296 18.34 7.08 -15.37
N LYS A 297 17.81 7.13 -14.14
CA LYS A 297 18.10 6.16 -13.07
C LYS A 297 16.90 5.29 -12.72
N ALA A 298 17.17 4.28 -11.91
CA ALA A 298 16.22 3.30 -11.38
C ALA A 298 16.82 2.63 -10.14
N THR A 299 15.97 2.06 -9.31
CA THR A 299 16.32 1.30 -8.09
C THR A 299 16.03 -0.18 -8.30
N PHE A 300 16.98 -1.06 -7.96
CA PHE A 300 16.81 -2.50 -8.05
C PHE A 300 16.70 -3.10 -6.66
N PHE A 301 15.55 -3.70 -6.33
CA PHE A 301 15.32 -4.43 -5.08
C PHE A 301 15.64 -5.90 -5.32
N VAL A 302 16.86 -6.31 -4.96
CA VAL A 302 17.46 -7.57 -5.42
C VAL A 302 17.24 -8.69 -4.40
N SER A 303 16.68 -9.83 -4.84
CA SER A 303 16.61 -11.10 -4.10
C SER A 303 17.82 -12.00 -4.43
N HIS A 304 18.21 -12.93 -3.55
CA HIS A 304 19.44 -13.74 -3.76
C HIS A 304 19.31 -14.87 -4.82
N PRO A 305 18.27 -15.74 -4.79
CA PRO A 305 18.10 -16.84 -5.74
C PRO A 305 18.29 -16.42 -7.21
N TYR A 306 19.16 -17.12 -7.91
CA TYR A 306 19.44 -16.96 -9.35
C TYR A 306 20.02 -15.58 -9.77
N THR A 307 20.31 -14.66 -8.83
CA THR A 307 20.95 -13.37 -9.15
C THR A 307 22.39 -13.54 -9.66
N ASN A 308 22.71 -12.82 -10.74
CA ASN A 308 24.07 -12.67 -11.25
C ASN A 308 24.70 -11.39 -10.65
N TYR A 309 25.65 -11.57 -9.74
CA TYR A 309 26.28 -10.46 -9.03
C TYR A 309 27.25 -9.65 -9.90
N GLN A 310 27.72 -10.17 -11.04
CA GLN A 310 28.39 -9.35 -12.08
C GLN A 310 27.42 -8.32 -12.67
N TYR A 311 26.16 -8.69 -12.89
CA TYR A 311 25.15 -7.80 -13.47
C TYR A 311 24.72 -6.73 -12.45
N ILE A 312 24.57 -7.10 -11.17
CA ILE A 312 24.39 -6.13 -10.07
C ILE A 312 25.57 -5.16 -9.99
N GLN A 313 26.82 -5.66 -10.03
CA GLN A 313 28.00 -4.81 -10.01
C GLN A 313 28.04 -3.84 -11.21
N LYS A 314 27.60 -4.27 -12.40
CA LYS A 314 27.49 -3.41 -13.58
C LYS A 314 26.44 -2.32 -13.41
N LEU A 315 25.22 -2.65 -12.93
CA LEU A 315 24.17 -1.67 -12.66
C LEU A 315 24.61 -0.62 -11.63
N TRP A 316 25.28 -1.06 -10.56
CA TRP A 316 25.84 -0.20 -9.54
C TRP A 316 27.02 0.67 -10.04
N ASN A 317 27.87 0.13 -10.92
CA ASN A 317 28.92 0.88 -11.64
C ASN A 317 28.34 1.93 -12.61
N ASP A 318 27.21 1.63 -13.25
CA ASP A 318 26.45 2.59 -14.08
C ASP A 318 25.72 3.64 -13.23
N GLY A 319 25.68 3.47 -11.91
CA GLY A 319 25.07 4.36 -10.94
C GLY A 319 23.55 4.22 -10.87
N HIS A 320 23.02 3.01 -11.00
CA HIS A 320 21.70 2.66 -10.48
C HIS A 320 21.80 2.36 -8.98
N GLU A 321 20.70 2.53 -8.26
CA GLU A 321 20.62 2.15 -6.85
C GLU A 321 20.38 0.65 -6.72
N ILE A 322 21.05 0.02 -5.76
CA ILE A 322 20.87 -1.39 -5.39
C ILE A 322 20.37 -1.44 -3.94
N ALA A 323 19.22 -2.06 -3.74
CA ALA A 323 18.51 -2.22 -2.48
C ALA A 323 18.22 -3.70 -2.21
N VAL A 324 17.91 -4.06 -0.96
CA VAL A 324 17.67 -5.48 -0.58
C VAL A 324 16.21 -5.90 -0.79
N HIS A 325 16.02 -7.15 -1.20
CA HIS A 325 14.71 -7.80 -1.31
C HIS A 325 14.76 -9.22 -0.75
N SER A 326 15.25 -9.33 0.49
CA SER A 326 15.57 -10.56 1.24
C SER A 326 16.65 -11.46 0.63
N VAL A 327 17.10 -12.45 1.40
CA VAL A 327 17.87 -13.58 0.87
C VAL A 327 16.90 -14.51 0.16
N THR A 328 15.90 -15.06 0.84
CA THR A 328 15.20 -16.25 0.35
C THR A 328 14.02 -15.97 -0.58
N HIS A 329 13.40 -14.80 -0.49
CA HIS A 329 12.07 -14.48 -1.03
C HIS A 329 11.02 -15.56 -0.67
N ARG A 330 11.11 -16.12 0.55
CA ARG A 330 10.26 -17.23 1.01
C ARG A 330 8.77 -16.88 1.10
N GLY A 331 7.95 -17.86 0.76
CA GLY A 331 6.57 -17.96 1.24
C GLY A 331 6.47 -18.76 2.55
N PRO A 332 5.27 -18.84 3.15
CA PRO A 332 4.04 -18.15 2.74
C PRO A 332 4.13 -16.65 3.02
N GLU A 333 3.39 -15.83 2.26
CA GLU A 333 3.42 -14.35 2.39
C GLU A 333 3.20 -13.86 3.84
N MET A 334 2.30 -14.52 4.56
CA MET A 334 1.94 -14.19 5.94
C MET A 334 3.10 -14.31 6.94
N TRP A 335 4.13 -15.09 6.61
CA TRP A 335 5.28 -15.29 7.51
C TRP A 335 6.00 -13.97 7.81
N TRP A 336 6.16 -13.11 6.80
CA TRP A 336 6.80 -11.79 6.94
C TRP A 336 6.07 -10.87 7.93
N SER A 337 4.75 -10.81 7.87
CA SER A 337 3.95 -9.88 8.69
C SER A 337 3.63 -10.35 10.11
N HIS A 338 3.75 -11.66 10.40
CA HIS A 338 3.26 -12.24 11.67
C HIS A 338 4.22 -13.24 12.33
N ASN A 339 5.05 -13.97 11.58
CA ASN A 339 5.86 -15.06 12.12
C ASN A 339 7.38 -14.79 12.16
N ALA A 340 7.88 -13.86 11.35
CA ALA A 340 9.30 -13.51 11.32
C ALA A 340 9.71 -12.85 12.65
N THR A 341 10.77 -13.37 13.27
CA THR A 341 11.41 -12.75 14.44
C THR A 341 12.35 -11.62 14.01
N ILE A 342 12.88 -10.85 14.97
CA ILE A 342 13.86 -9.80 14.65
C ILE A 342 15.13 -10.41 14.03
N GLU A 343 15.56 -11.59 14.51
CA GLU A 343 16.68 -12.35 13.96
C GLU A 343 16.41 -12.81 12.51
N ASP A 344 15.19 -13.29 12.21
CA ASP A 344 14.80 -13.63 10.84
C ASP A 344 14.85 -12.40 9.91
N TRP A 345 14.46 -11.22 10.41
CA TRP A 345 14.58 -9.95 9.68
C TRP A 345 16.04 -9.56 9.39
N PHE A 346 16.95 -9.77 10.35
CA PHE A 346 18.39 -9.60 10.14
C PHE A 346 18.93 -10.62 9.11
N ASP A 347 18.64 -11.91 9.30
CA ASP A 347 19.08 -12.99 8.40
C ASP A 347 18.65 -12.78 6.94
N GLU A 348 17.45 -12.22 6.72
CA GLU A 348 16.92 -11.97 5.39
C GLU A 348 17.43 -10.64 4.78
N MET A 349 17.34 -9.52 5.50
CA MET A 349 17.64 -8.21 4.91
C MET A 349 19.11 -7.82 5.06
N VAL A 350 19.70 -8.01 6.24
CA VAL A 350 21.13 -7.75 6.48
C VAL A 350 21.99 -8.84 5.85
N GLY A 351 21.54 -10.10 5.88
CA GLY A 351 22.15 -11.19 5.13
C GLY A 351 22.27 -10.85 3.63
N GLN A 352 21.20 -10.36 3.00
CA GLN A 352 21.27 -9.96 1.59
C GLN A 352 22.15 -8.72 1.35
N ALA A 353 22.21 -7.76 2.28
CA ALA A 353 23.16 -6.64 2.19
C ALA A 353 24.63 -7.16 2.22
N ASN A 354 24.94 -8.13 3.08
CA ASN A 354 26.24 -8.78 3.15
C ASN A 354 26.57 -9.56 1.85
N ILE A 355 25.61 -10.30 1.27
CA ILE A 355 25.79 -11.01 -0.02
C ILE A 355 26.06 -10.01 -1.17
N LEU A 356 25.28 -8.92 -1.26
CA LEU A 356 25.46 -7.88 -2.27
C LEU A 356 26.82 -7.18 -2.14
N ASN A 357 27.23 -6.83 -0.92
CA ASN A 357 28.55 -6.25 -0.66
C ASN A 357 29.67 -7.23 -1.06
N ARG A 358 29.59 -8.48 -0.58
CA ARG A 358 30.62 -9.50 -0.83
C ARG A 358 30.75 -9.81 -2.32
N PHE A 359 29.67 -10.13 -3.02
CA PHE A 359 29.73 -10.74 -4.35
C PHE A 359 29.52 -9.76 -5.51
N ALA A 360 28.91 -8.59 -5.29
CA ALA A 360 28.80 -7.52 -6.30
C ALA A 360 29.69 -6.30 -6.00
N SER A 361 30.44 -6.27 -4.90
CA SER A 361 31.26 -5.10 -4.48
C SER A 361 30.46 -3.84 -4.17
N VAL A 362 29.14 -3.95 -3.95
CA VAL A 362 28.29 -2.80 -3.63
C VAL A 362 28.67 -2.29 -2.24
N ARG A 363 29.08 -1.02 -2.14
CA ARG A 363 29.46 -0.38 -0.88
C ARG A 363 28.33 -0.48 0.15
N MET A 364 28.63 -0.95 1.36
CA MET A 364 27.61 -1.18 2.39
C MET A 364 26.91 0.12 2.76
N GLU A 365 27.66 1.21 2.83
CA GLU A 365 27.18 2.57 3.08
C GLU A 365 26.31 3.15 1.94
N GLU A 366 26.16 2.44 0.82
CA GLU A 366 25.23 2.74 -0.28
C GLU A 366 24.01 1.80 -0.33
N ILE A 367 24.02 0.65 0.37
CA ILE A 367 22.86 -0.26 0.46
C ILE A 367 21.86 0.31 1.49
N ARG A 368 21.12 1.33 1.07
CA ARG A 368 20.29 2.16 1.96
C ARG A 368 18.81 1.79 2.01
N GLY A 369 18.31 1.16 0.96
CA GLY A 369 16.91 0.79 0.83
C GLY A 369 16.65 -0.69 1.05
N MET A 370 15.44 -0.98 1.51
CA MET A 370 14.84 -2.31 1.45
C MET A 370 13.42 -2.28 0.88
N ARG A 371 12.96 -3.45 0.43
CA ARG A 371 11.56 -3.76 0.16
C ARG A 371 11.28 -5.19 0.59
N VAL A 372 10.16 -5.45 1.25
CA VAL A 372 9.77 -6.79 1.66
C VAL A 372 9.18 -7.57 0.48
N PRO A 373 9.55 -8.85 0.28
CA PRO A 373 8.81 -9.79 -0.57
C PRO A 373 7.29 -9.68 -0.41
N PHE A 374 6.58 -9.71 -1.54
CA PHE A 374 5.11 -9.60 -1.60
C PHE A 374 4.52 -8.32 -0.97
N LEU A 375 5.34 -7.30 -0.67
CA LEU A 375 4.97 -6.07 0.03
C LEU A 375 4.36 -6.32 1.43
N ARG A 376 4.83 -7.36 2.13
CA ARG A 376 4.28 -7.81 3.42
C ARG A 376 4.95 -7.14 4.60
N VAL A 377 4.42 -6.00 5.03
CA VAL A 377 5.02 -5.18 6.11
C VAL A 377 5.12 -5.98 7.41
N GLY A 378 6.28 -5.90 8.06
CA GLY A 378 6.69 -6.71 9.22
C GLY A 378 6.55 -6.03 10.58
N TRP A 379 5.58 -5.13 10.72
CA TRP A 379 5.27 -4.43 11.98
C TRP A 379 6.49 -3.74 12.61
N ASN A 380 6.47 -3.52 13.92
CA ASN A 380 7.54 -2.93 14.71
C ASN A 380 8.89 -3.68 14.56
N ARG A 381 8.88 -5.01 14.36
CA ARG A 381 10.09 -5.84 14.22
C ARG A 381 10.92 -5.47 12.98
N GLN A 382 10.26 -5.23 11.84
CA GLN A 382 10.94 -4.80 10.61
C GLN A 382 11.69 -3.47 10.83
N PHE A 383 11.01 -2.46 11.35
CA PHE A 383 11.55 -1.11 11.48
C PHE A 383 12.59 -1.02 12.62
N LEU A 384 12.50 -1.89 13.63
CA LEU A 384 13.55 -2.06 14.64
C LEU A 384 14.84 -2.63 14.03
N MET A 385 14.77 -3.72 13.26
CA MET A 385 15.94 -4.25 12.54
C MET A 385 16.56 -3.19 11.62
N MET A 386 15.73 -2.43 10.89
CA MET A 386 16.21 -1.35 10.03
C MET A 386 16.98 -0.27 10.78
N LYS A 387 16.48 0.13 11.96
CA LYS A 387 17.09 1.14 12.82
C LYS A 387 18.45 0.68 13.36
N GLU A 388 18.53 -0.55 13.85
CA GLU A 388 19.76 -1.10 14.43
C GLU A 388 20.83 -1.42 13.38
N PHE A 389 20.44 -1.78 12.14
CA PHE A 389 21.40 -1.94 11.03
C PHE A 389 21.79 -0.62 10.35
N GLY A 390 20.90 0.37 10.34
CA GLY A 390 21.10 1.65 9.63
C GLY A 390 20.63 1.68 8.17
N PHE A 391 19.60 0.89 7.83
CA PHE A 391 18.82 1.11 6.62
C PHE A 391 18.16 2.50 6.70
N ALA A 392 18.19 3.27 5.61
CA ALA A 392 17.67 4.64 5.60
C ALA A 392 16.19 4.72 5.18
N TYR A 393 15.70 3.74 4.42
CA TYR A 393 14.30 3.71 4.00
C TYR A 393 13.76 2.31 3.72
N ASP A 394 12.44 2.14 3.92
CA ASP A 394 11.63 1.07 3.34
C ASP A 394 10.83 1.61 2.14
N SER A 395 10.43 0.70 1.26
CA SER A 395 9.48 0.96 0.18
C SER A 395 8.58 -0.27 0.06
N SER A 396 7.81 -0.54 1.11
CA SER A 396 6.87 -1.66 1.15
C SER A 396 5.45 -1.25 1.53
N MET A 397 5.26 -0.06 2.09
CA MET A 397 3.97 0.36 2.63
C MET A 397 3.11 0.94 1.50
N VAL A 398 1.98 0.29 1.23
CA VAL A 398 1.05 0.74 0.18
C VAL A 398 0.03 1.70 0.77
N ALA A 399 -0.03 2.93 0.21
CA ALA A 399 -1.07 3.88 0.55
C ALA A 399 -2.38 3.58 -0.20
N PRO A 400 -3.56 3.76 0.43
CA PRO A 400 -4.82 3.80 -0.30
C PRO A 400 -4.77 4.85 -1.43
N PHE A 401 -5.46 4.56 -2.55
CA PHE A 401 -5.62 5.50 -3.64
C PHE A 401 -6.12 6.87 -3.14
N SER A 402 -5.38 7.91 -3.52
CA SER A 402 -5.56 9.28 -3.06
C SER A 402 -5.29 10.27 -4.20
N ASN A 403 -5.95 11.44 -4.13
CA ASN A 403 -5.75 12.54 -5.07
C ASN A 403 -5.95 13.87 -4.32
N PRO A 404 -4.88 14.64 -4.03
CA PRO A 404 -3.49 14.38 -4.42
C PRO A 404 -2.88 13.10 -3.79
N PRO A 405 -1.89 12.49 -4.45
CA PRO A 405 -1.10 11.37 -3.92
C PRO A 405 -0.18 11.79 -2.76
N LEU A 406 0.33 10.83 -2.00
CA LEU A 406 1.17 11.06 -0.83
C LEU A 406 2.65 11.26 -1.20
N TRP A 407 3.31 12.19 -0.52
CA TRP A 407 4.77 12.30 -0.50
C TRP A 407 5.38 11.27 0.47
N PRO A 408 6.64 10.82 0.26
CA PRO A 408 7.41 10.09 1.26
C PRO A 408 7.46 10.87 2.58
N TYR A 409 7.54 10.14 3.69
CA TYR A 409 7.56 10.68 5.05
C TYR A 409 8.54 9.90 5.93
N THR A 410 8.85 10.39 7.12
CA THR A 410 9.68 9.66 8.10
C THR A 410 8.84 9.06 9.22
N MET A 411 9.33 7.95 9.77
CA MET A 411 8.66 7.15 10.80
C MET A 411 8.83 7.71 12.22
N ASP A 412 9.35 8.93 12.38
CA ASP A 412 9.36 9.68 13.65
C ASP A 412 7.95 9.83 14.26
N TYR A 413 6.92 9.92 13.41
CA TYR A 413 5.52 10.14 13.78
C TYR A 413 4.61 9.11 13.08
N LYS A 414 3.37 8.98 13.60
CA LYS A 414 2.34 8.09 13.06
C LYS A 414 2.07 8.34 11.58
N MET A 415 1.87 7.24 10.85
CA MET A 415 1.61 7.21 9.41
C MET A 415 0.48 8.18 8.99
N PRO A 416 0.60 8.89 7.86
CA PRO A 416 -0.44 9.79 7.35
C PRO A 416 -1.62 9.06 6.69
N HIS A 417 -1.63 7.73 6.65
CA HIS A 417 -2.68 6.92 6.04
C HIS A 417 -2.94 5.63 6.83
N VAL A 418 -4.09 4.99 6.60
CA VAL A 418 -4.41 3.67 7.18
C VAL A 418 -3.52 2.57 6.59
N CYS A 419 -3.22 1.54 7.39
CA CYS A 419 -2.54 0.34 6.91
C CYS A 419 -3.44 -0.38 5.87
N MET A 420 -2.94 -0.62 4.66
CA MET A 420 -3.77 -1.09 3.54
C MET A 420 -3.28 -2.41 2.96
N GLY A 421 -4.13 -3.43 3.07
CA GLY A 421 -3.93 -4.76 2.52
C GLY A 421 -4.47 -5.85 3.45
N ASN A 422 -4.86 -7.01 2.90
CA ASN A 422 -5.46 -8.09 3.68
C ASN A 422 -4.44 -8.67 4.68
N LYS A 423 -4.68 -8.46 5.99
CA LYS A 423 -3.82 -8.89 7.11
C LYS A 423 -2.38 -8.37 7.02
N GLN A 424 -2.20 -7.16 6.48
CA GLN A 424 -0.95 -6.41 6.65
C GLN A 424 -0.77 -6.02 8.11
N ASN A 425 0.49 -5.92 8.54
CA ASN A 425 0.85 -5.51 9.90
C ASN A 425 1.83 -4.33 9.81
N CYS A 426 1.31 -3.10 9.85
CA CYS A 426 2.11 -1.88 9.72
C CYS A 426 2.71 -1.47 11.08
N PRO A 427 3.90 -0.84 11.13
CA PRO A 427 4.47 -0.32 12.37
C PRO A 427 3.53 0.65 13.09
N SER A 428 3.45 0.51 14.40
CA SER A 428 2.67 1.35 15.31
C SER A 428 3.56 2.35 16.08
N ARG A 429 4.76 1.91 16.48
CA ARG A 429 5.75 2.67 17.27
C ARG A 429 6.58 3.64 16.39
N SER A 430 7.32 4.55 17.04
CA SER A 430 8.16 5.56 16.38
C SER A 430 9.57 5.05 16.03
N TYR A 431 10.01 5.32 14.80
CA TYR A 431 11.34 4.96 14.28
C TYR A 431 12.02 6.19 13.63
N PRO A 432 12.56 7.13 14.44
CA PRO A 432 13.09 8.40 13.96
C PRO A 432 14.15 8.29 12.86
N GLY A 433 14.00 9.10 11.81
CA GLY A 433 14.96 9.19 10.69
C GLY A 433 14.90 8.07 9.65
N ILE A 434 14.10 7.02 9.85
CA ILE A 434 13.76 6.07 8.78
C ILE A 434 12.70 6.70 7.87
N TRP A 435 12.92 6.66 6.56
CA TRP A 435 11.96 7.13 5.55
C TRP A 435 11.08 5.98 5.05
N GLU A 436 9.81 6.24 4.77
CA GLU A 436 8.97 5.35 3.95
C GLU A 436 8.79 5.96 2.56
N MET A 437 9.28 5.24 1.55
CA MET A 437 9.12 5.56 0.13
C MET A 437 7.79 4.97 -0.38
N VAL A 438 6.71 5.51 0.19
CA VAL A 438 5.33 5.02 0.16
C VAL A 438 4.80 4.70 -1.25
N LEU A 439 4.20 3.52 -1.38
CA LEU A 439 3.65 2.99 -2.62
C LEU A 439 2.25 3.56 -2.87
N ASN A 440 2.20 4.66 -3.61
CA ASN A 440 0.95 5.26 -4.08
C ASN A 440 0.28 4.37 -5.14
N GLN A 441 -0.94 3.91 -4.89
CA GLN A 441 -1.69 3.12 -5.88
C GLN A 441 -1.91 3.87 -7.21
N LEU A 442 -1.70 3.17 -8.32
CA LEU A 442 -2.08 3.56 -9.66
C LEU A 442 -3.55 3.19 -9.94
N GLU A 443 -4.22 3.99 -10.77
CA GLU A 443 -5.61 3.79 -11.23
C GLU A 443 -5.63 3.27 -12.67
N ALA A 444 -6.38 2.18 -12.89
CA ALA A 444 -6.37 1.36 -14.11
C ALA A 444 -7.80 1.01 -14.54
N GLY A 445 -8.57 2.03 -14.93
CA GLY A 445 -10.03 1.92 -15.08
C GLY A 445 -10.69 1.94 -13.70
N ASP A 446 -11.64 1.05 -13.45
CA ASP A 446 -12.34 0.93 -12.17
C ASP A 446 -11.52 0.19 -11.07
N TYR A 447 -10.23 -0.07 -11.31
CA TYR A 447 -9.33 -0.83 -10.44
C TYR A 447 -8.13 0.01 -9.97
N THR A 448 -7.62 -0.29 -8.78
CA THR A 448 -6.40 0.30 -8.23
C THR A 448 -5.34 -0.78 -7.94
N CYS A 449 -4.07 -0.46 -8.18
CA CYS A 449 -2.95 -1.41 -8.11
C CYS A 449 -1.67 -0.72 -7.62
N ALA A 450 -0.82 -1.41 -6.86
CA ALA A 450 0.49 -0.90 -6.45
C ALA A 450 1.57 -1.24 -7.50
N MET A 451 1.91 -2.54 -7.60
CA MET A 451 2.77 -3.06 -8.67
C MET A 451 2.04 -3.01 -10.01
N ILE A 452 2.74 -2.65 -11.09
CA ILE A 452 2.13 -2.47 -12.42
C ILE A 452 1.70 -3.81 -13.05
N ASP A 453 2.35 -4.91 -12.68
CA ASP A 453 1.95 -6.28 -13.00
C ASP A 453 0.74 -6.79 -12.21
N SER A 454 0.38 -6.14 -11.09
CA SER A 454 -0.85 -6.41 -10.33
C SER A 454 -2.06 -5.60 -10.80
N CYS A 455 -1.89 -4.72 -11.79
CA CYS A 455 -3.00 -4.08 -12.51
C CYS A 455 -3.72 -5.08 -13.44
N PRO A 456 -4.95 -4.81 -13.92
CA PRO A 456 -5.74 -5.77 -14.69
C PRO A 456 -4.98 -6.40 -15.89
N PRO A 457 -4.93 -7.75 -16.02
CA PRO A 457 -3.96 -8.42 -16.91
C PRO A 457 -4.32 -8.40 -18.41
N HIS A 458 -5.50 -7.87 -18.76
CA HIS A 458 -6.09 -7.89 -20.11
C HIS A 458 -6.14 -6.50 -20.78
N LEU A 459 -5.30 -5.57 -20.34
CA LEU A 459 -5.12 -4.26 -20.99
C LEU A 459 -4.32 -4.41 -22.30
N SER A 460 -4.63 -3.60 -23.32
CA SER A 460 -3.82 -3.49 -24.56
C SER A 460 -2.65 -2.52 -24.41
N GLY A 461 -1.73 -2.49 -25.38
CA GLY A 461 -0.66 -1.48 -25.42
C GLY A 461 -1.17 -0.02 -25.39
N GLU A 462 -2.32 0.29 -25.99
CA GLU A 462 -2.90 1.64 -25.86
C GLU A 462 -3.43 1.89 -24.44
N ASP A 463 -4.09 0.91 -23.83
CA ASP A 463 -4.58 1.03 -22.45
C ASP A 463 -3.45 1.27 -21.45
N ILE A 464 -2.34 0.53 -21.57
CA ILE A 464 -1.14 0.72 -20.75
C ILE A 464 -0.58 2.13 -20.93
N TYR A 465 -0.44 2.63 -22.17
CA TYR A 465 0.01 4.01 -22.40
C TYR A 465 -0.96 5.05 -21.80
N ARG A 466 -2.28 4.82 -21.91
CA ARG A 466 -3.32 5.69 -21.32
C ARG A 466 -3.27 5.69 -19.80
N MET A 467 -3.14 4.51 -19.17
CA MET A 467 -2.99 4.32 -17.72
C MET A 467 -1.76 5.05 -17.18
N LEU A 468 -0.58 4.84 -17.80
CA LEU A 468 0.66 5.53 -17.40
C LEU A 468 0.53 7.05 -17.54
N THR A 469 -0.03 7.53 -18.66
CA THR A 469 -0.27 8.97 -18.90
C THR A 469 -1.27 9.58 -17.92
N HIS A 470 -2.30 8.83 -17.52
CA HIS A 470 -3.31 9.28 -16.55
C HIS A 470 -2.72 9.43 -15.15
N ASN A 471 -2.02 8.40 -14.66
CA ASN A 471 -1.39 8.44 -13.35
C ASN A 471 -0.25 9.48 -13.29
N PHE A 472 0.54 9.65 -14.36
CA PHE A 472 1.47 10.77 -14.46
C PHE A 472 0.78 12.13 -14.30
N LYS A 473 -0.35 12.36 -14.98
CA LYS A 473 -1.12 13.62 -14.86
C LYS A 473 -1.67 13.83 -13.45
N ARG A 474 -2.12 12.77 -12.77
CA ARG A 474 -2.58 12.84 -11.36
C ARG A 474 -1.51 13.45 -10.46
N HIS A 475 -0.26 13.01 -10.59
CA HIS A 475 0.87 13.55 -9.83
C HIS A 475 1.27 14.95 -10.33
N TYR A 476 1.57 15.07 -11.63
CA TYR A 476 2.18 16.25 -12.27
C TYR A 476 1.31 17.52 -12.20
N LEU A 477 -0.02 17.36 -12.16
CA LEU A 477 -1.00 18.46 -12.11
C LEU A 477 -1.57 18.73 -10.71
N SER A 478 -1.16 17.97 -9.67
CA SER A 478 -1.59 18.20 -8.28
C SER A 478 -0.42 18.67 -7.40
N ASN A 479 0.07 17.85 -6.47
CA ASN A 479 1.16 18.18 -5.55
C ASN A 479 2.55 17.72 -6.02
N ARG A 480 2.66 17.08 -7.19
CA ARG A 480 3.90 16.53 -7.76
C ARG A 480 4.66 15.53 -6.86
N ALA A 481 3.97 14.82 -5.98
CA ALA A 481 4.58 13.70 -5.25
C ALA A 481 5.21 12.68 -6.23
N PRO A 482 6.28 11.97 -5.86
CA PRO A 482 6.97 11.05 -6.76
C PRO A 482 6.03 10.02 -7.40
N LEU A 483 6.10 9.85 -8.72
CA LEU A 483 5.36 8.80 -9.41
C LEU A 483 6.18 7.51 -9.36
N GLY A 484 5.82 6.62 -8.43
CA GLY A 484 6.32 5.26 -8.41
C GLY A 484 5.80 4.45 -9.60
N LEU A 485 6.70 3.76 -10.29
CA LEU A 485 6.39 2.79 -11.33
C LEU A 485 7.18 1.52 -11.02
N TYR A 486 6.53 0.62 -10.30
CA TYR A 486 7.13 -0.56 -9.69
C TYR A 486 6.84 -1.80 -10.55
N PHE A 487 7.87 -2.57 -10.92
CA PHE A 487 7.76 -3.68 -11.88
C PHE A 487 8.50 -4.95 -11.45
N HIS A 488 7.89 -6.10 -11.70
CA HIS A 488 8.63 -7.33 -11.96
C HIS A 488 9.08 -7.36 -13.44
N ALA A 489 10.34 -7.72 -13.70
CA ALA A 489 10.91 -7.69 -15.05
C ALA A 489 10.15 -8.56 -16.08
N ALA A 490 9.42 -9.58 -15.63
CA ALA A 490 8.58 -10.44 -16.45
C ALA A 490 7.44 -9.69 -17.18
N TRP A 491 6.97 -8.56 -16.65
CA TRP A 491 5.91 -7.74 -17.26
C TRP A 491 6.25 -7.29 -18.70
N PHE A 492 7.53 -6.96 -18.93
CA PHE A 492 8.06 -6.52 -20.22
C PHE A 492 8.20 -7.64 -21.27
N LYS A 493 7.93 -8.91 -20.92
CA LYS A 493 7.85 -10.01 -21.89
C LYS A 493 6.68 -9.84 -22.88
N LYS A 494 5.67 -9.01 -22.55
CA LYS A 494 4.65 -8.52 -23.49
C LYS A 494 5.21 -7.33 -24.31
N SER A 495 5.46 -7.55 -25.60
CA SER A 495 6.03 -6.52 -26.51
C SER A 495 5.17 -5.25 -26.62
N GLU A 496 3.84 -5.37 -26.60
CA GLU A 496 2.93 -4.22 -26.54
C GLU A 496 3.16 -3.33 -25.31
N TYR A 497 3.43 -3.94 -24.15
CA TYR A 497 3.58 -3.23 -22.88
C TYR A 497 4.93 -2.51 -22.83
N LEU A 498 5.99 -3.17 -23.32
CA LEU A 498 7.29 -2.56 -23.53
C LEU A 498 7.22 -1.38 -24.51
N ASN A 499 6.53 -1.52 -25.65
CA ASN A 499 6.35 -0.44 -26.62
C ASN A 499 5.55 0.74 -26.04
N ALA A 500 4.49 0.46 -25.28
CA ALA A 500 3.67 1.46 -24.59
C ALA A 500 4.48 2.24 -23.54
N PHE A 501 5.26 1.54 -22.72
CA PHE A 501 6.13 2.14 -21.71
C PHE A 501 7.26 2.95 -22.34
N MET A 502 7.94 2.42 -23.37
CA MET A 502 9.01 3.14 -24.07
C MET A 502 8.51 4.45 -24.69
N LYS A 503 7.34 4.42 -25.35
CA LYS A 503 6.67 5.62 -25.85
C LYS A 503 6.35 6.62 -24.72
N PHE A 504 5.84 6.14 -23.59
CA PHE A 504 5.58 6.99 -22.42
C PHE A 504 6.86 7.67 -21.89
N VAL A 505 7.98 6.95 -21.78
CA VAL A 505 9.28 7.53 -21.39
C VAL A 505 9.85 8.46 -22.48
N ASP A 506 9.59 8.21 -23.77
CA ASP A 506 9.91 9.13 -24.86
C ASP A 506 9.09 10.42 -24.81
N ASP A 507 7.82 10.35 -24.40
CA ASP A 507 6.96 11.52 -24.22
C ASP A 507 7.29 12.32 -22.95
N LEU A 508 7.66 11.66 -21.83
CA LEU A 508 8.07 12.34 -20.60
C LEU A 508 9.42 13.08 -20.71
N GLN A 509 10.41 12.54 -21.44
CA GLN A 509 11.71 13.21 -21.63
C GLN A 509 11.62 14.53 -22.44
N LYS A 510 10.46 14.85 -23.02
CA LYS A 510 10.22 16.14 -23.69
C LYS A 510 9.88 17.26 -22.69
N LEU A 511 9.66 16.93 -21.42
CA LEU A 511 9.30 17.87 -20.36
C LEU A 511 10.56 18.28 -19.57
N PRO A 512 10.81 19.60 -19.38
CA PRO A 512 12.07 20.08 -18.77
C PRO A 512 12.11 19.96 -17.24
N ASP A 513 11.01 19.56 -16.61
CA ASP A 513 10.80 19.48 -15.16
C ASP A 513 10.43 18.06 -14.68
N VAL A 514 10.68 17.04 -15.51
CA VAL A 514 10.48 15.62 -15.18
C VAL A 514 11.82 14.90 -15.07
N TYR A 515 12.03 14.16 -13.97
CA TYR A 515 13.30 13.51 -13.65
C TYR A 515 13.10 12.05 -13.25
N PHE A 516 13.76 11.12 -13.95
CA PHE A 516 13.82 9.70 -13.61
C PHE A 516 15.01 9.45 -12.68
N VAL A 517 14.73 9.19 -11.41
CA VAL A 517 15.71 9.19 -10.30
C VAL A 517 15.61 7.91 -9.47
N THR A 518 16.61 7.64 -8.65
CA THR A 518 16.55 6.55 -7.65
C THR A 518 15.68 6.96 -6.44
N ASN A 519 15.32 6.02 -5.58
CA ASN A 519 14.64 6.33 -4.33
C ASN A 519 15.56 7.14 -3.40
N GLN A 520 16.83 6.78 -3.30
CA GLN A 520 17.82 7.54 -2.54
C GLN A 520 17.99 8.97 -3.09
N ASP A 521 18.03 9.16 -4.41
CA ASP A 521 18.03 10.49 -5.06
C ASP A 521 16.80 11.32 -4.68
N ALA A 522 15.62 10.70 -4.64
CA ALA A 522 14.39 11.36 -4.23
C ALA A 522 14.47 11.80 -2.77
N ILE A 523 14.95 10.93 -1.85
CA ILE A 523 15.19 11.29 -0.45
C ILE A 523 16.20 12.45 -0.35
N GLN A 524 17.28 12.48 -1.13
CA GLN A 524 18.19 13.63 -1.12
C GLN A 524 17.49 14.95 -1.49
N TRP A 525 16.52 14.92 -2.43
CA TRP A 525 15.67 16.07 -2.72
C TRP A 525 14.67 16.37 -1.59
N MET A 526 14.06 15.36 -0.95
CA MET A 526 13.19 15.55 0.23
C MET A 526 13.94 16.31 1.34
N ARG A 527 15.19 15.91 1.61
CA ARG A 527 16.06 16.48 2.65
C ARG A 527 16.52 17.91 2.33
N ASN A 528 16.62 18.28 1.05
CA ASN A 528 16.97 19.64 0.61
C ASN A 528 16.14 20.09 -0.62
N PRO A 529 14.86 20.48 -0.44
CA PRO A 529 13.92 20.73 -1.53
C PRO A 529 14.38 21.85 -2.47
N THR A 530 14.79 21.47 -3.67
CA THR A 530 15.42 22.36 -4.65
C THR A 530 14.48 22.63 -5.83
N SER A 531 14.24 23.89 -6.15
CA SER A 531 13.31 24.27 -7.22
C SER A 531 13.86 23.97 -8.62
N ASN A 532 12.96 23.75 -9.58
CA ASN A 532 13.25 23.41 -10.98
C ASN A 532 14.38 24.24 -11.61
N ASN A 533 14.40 25.55 -11.34
CA ASN A 533 15.39 26.49 -11.86
C ASN A 533 16.82 26.26 -11.35
N LEU A 534 17.03 25.45 -10.30
CA LEU A 534 18.32 25.19 -9.66
C LEU A 534 18.80 23.74 -9.79
N LEU A 535 17.95 22.81 -10.25
CA LEU A 535 18.27 21.37 -10.31
C LEU A 535 19.46 21.00 -11.21
N TYR A 536 19.84 21.88 -12.16
CA TYR A 536 21.05 21.70 -12.97
C TYR A 536 22.37 21.86 -12.18
N GLN A 537 22.29 22.35 -10.94
CA GLN A 537 23.38 22.44 -9.96
C GLN A 537 23.17 21.51 -8.74
N PHE A 538 22.10 20.71 -8.70
CA PHE A 538 21.81 19.87 -7.54
C PHE A 538 22.75 18.66 -7.51
N GLU A 539 23.84 18.76 -6.74
CA GLU A 539 24.93 17.77 -6.74
C GLU A 539 24.51 16.32 -6.45
N PRO A 540 23.51 16.00 -5.62
CA PRO A 540 23.05 14.61 -5.48
C PRO A 540 22.62 13.97 -6.81
N TRP A 541 22.00 14.72 -7.72
CA TRP A 541 21.58 14.24 -9.05
C TRP A 541 22.65 14.47 -10.14
N SER A 542 23.86 14.89 -9.76
CA SER A 542 24.94 15.33 -10.67
C SER A 542 25.87 14.20 -11.08
N CYS A 543 25.71 13.73 -12.33
CA CYS A 543 26.64 12.80 -12.96
C CYS A 543 28.02 13.40 -13.31
N LYS A 544 28.30 14.67 -12.93
CA LYS A 544 29.63 15.29 -13.06
C LYS A 544 30.59 14.76 -12.01
N ALA A 545 30.08 14.51 -10.80
CA ALA A 545 30.77 13.79 -9.74
C ALA A 545 30.92 12.32 -10.14
N LYS A 546 32.00 11.98 -10.88
CA LYS A 546 32.31 10.59 -11.19
C LYS A 546 32.60 9.84 -9.90
N LYS A 547 31.73 8.88 -9.57
CA LYS A 547 31.94 7.90 -8.52
C LYS A 547 33.34 7.30 -8.62
N HIS A 548 34.17 7.51 -7.59
CA HIS A 548 35.52 6.97 -7.55
C HIS A 548 35.44 5.47 -7.26
N LEU A 549 35.43 4.67 -8.33
CA LEU A 549 35.43 3.21 -8.25
C LEU A 549 36.86 2.69 -8.17
N GLU A 550 37.17 1.99 -7.10
CA GLU A 550 38.45 1.32 -6.91
C GLU A 550 38.66 0.17 -7.92
N PRO A 551 39.90 -0.29 -8.17
CA PRO A 551 40.17 -1.35 -9.15
C PRO A 551 39.42 -2.66 -8.91
N ASN A 552 39.09 -2.98 -7.65
CA ASN A 552 38.34 -4.15 -7.21
C ASN A 552 36.81 -3.95 -7.19
N GLU A 553 36.34 -2.71 -7.32
CA GLU A 553 34.91 -2.33 -7.40
C GLU A 553 34.40 -2.21 -8.83
N LYS A 554 35.33 -2.09 -9.80
CA LYS A 554 35.04 -2.13 -11.23
C LYS A 554 34.60 -3.53 -11.63
N VAL A 555 33.51 -3.61 -12.39
CA VAL A 555 32.99 -4.88 -12.92
C VAL A 555 34.00 -5.54 -13.88
N CYS A 556 34.13 -6.86 -13.75
CA CYS A 556 34.96 -7.71 -14.59
C CYS A 556 34.30 -7.98 -15.96
N ASN A 557 35.12 -8.21 -17.00
CA ASN A 557 34.62 -8.59 -18.32
C ASN A 557 34.05 -10.02 -18.36
N HIS A 558 34.65 -10.94 -17.60
CA HIS A 558 34.24 -12.34 -17.50
C HIS A 558 34.02 -12.69 -16.02
N PRO A 559 32.84 -13.21 -15.63
CA PRO A 559 32.59 -13.62 -14.25
C PRO A 559 33.22 -14.99 -13.95
N ASN A 560 33.54 -15.22 -12.69
CA ASN A 560 33.72 -16.56 -12.18
C ASN A 560 32.35 -17.25 -12.10
N ILE A 561 32.28 -18.49 -12.60
CA ILE A 561 31.05 -19.30 -12.64
C ILE A 561 31.16 -20.35 -11.54
N CYS A 562 30.64 -20.02 -10.37
CA CYS A 562 30.77 -20.84 -9.18
C CYS A 562 29.64 -21.88 -9.15
N LYS A 563 29.97 -23.16 -9.38
CA LYS A 563 29.05 -24.27 -9.11
C LYS A 563 29.17 -24.66 -7.64
N LEU A 564 28.15 -24.33 -6.86
CA LEU A 564 28.18 -24.37 -5.39
C LEU A 564 27.15 -25.35 -4.85
N ARG A 565 27.51 -26.11 -3.81
CA ARG A 565 26.56 -26.96 -3.10
C ARG A 565 25.81 -26.11 -2.06
N SER A 566 24.48 -26.21 -2.02
CA SER A 566 23.70 -25.71 -0.89
C SER A 566 23.37 -26.87 0.06
N ARG A 567 23.75 -26.74 1.34
CA ARG A 567 23.31 -27.65 2.41
C ARG A 567 21.79 -27.57 2.60
N VAL A 568 21.25 -26.36 2.72
CA VAL A 568 19.83 -26.10 3.01
C VAL A 568 18.92 -26.55 1.86
N LEU A 569 19.23 -26.15 0.63
CA LEU A 569 18.39 -26.46 -0.55
C LEU A 569 18.63 -27.87 -1.13
N GLN A 570 19.55 -28.65 -0.53
CA GLN A 570 19.99 -29.99 -0.93
C GLN A 570 20.32 -30.18 -2.42
N GLN A 571 20.67 -29.10 -3.11
CA GLN A 571 20.92 -29.06 -4.54
C GLN A 571 22.14 -28.20 -4.87
N ASP A 572 22.62 -28.36 -6.10
CA ASP A 572 23.71 -27.54 -6.63
C ASP A 572 23.11 -26.26 -7.24
N ARG A 573 23.73 -25.12 -6.96
CA ARG A 573 23.36 -23.79 -7.47
C ARG A 573 24.54 -23.18 -8.23
N TYR A 574 24.24 -22.22 -9.08
CA TYR A 574 25.26 -21.44 -9.80
C TYR A 574 25.23 -20.00 -9.31
N LEU A 575 26.40 -19.46 -8.95
CA LEU A 575 26.60 -18.07 -8.56
C LEU A 575 27.62 -17.44 -9.52
N TYR A 576 27.29 -16.27 -10.05
CA TYR A 576 28.11 -15.53 -11.01
C TYR A 576 28.62 -14.25 -10.34
N THR A 577 29.94 -14.07 -10.25
CA THR A 577 30.56 -12.95 -9.53
C THR A 577 31.92 -12.58 -10.13
N CYS A 578 32.39 -11.37 -9.87
CA CYS A 578 33.77 -10.94 -10.14
C CYS A 578 34.75 -11.24 -9.00
N LYS A 579 34.29 -11.85 -7.89
CA LYS A 579 35.12 -12.30 -6.77
C LYS A 579 35.49 -13.77 -6.91
N GLU A 580 36.37 -14.23 -6.03
CA GLU A 580 36.65 -15.65 -5.82
C GLU A 580 35.37 -16.40 -5.41
N CYS A 581 35.24 -17.64 -5.85
CA CYS A 581 34.11 -18.48 -5.48
C CYS A 581 34.17 -18.88 -3.99
N PRO A 582 33.06 -18.77 -3.24
CA PRO A 582 32.98 -19.31 -1.89
C PRO A 582 32.99 -20.85 -1.92
N PRO A 583 33.34 -21.55 -0.83
CA PRO A 583 33.29 -23.02 -0.80
C PRO A 583 31.85 -23.59 -0.87
N GLN A 584 30.83 -22.86 -0.40
CA GLN A 584 29.42 -23.25 -0.47
C GLN A 584 28.52 -22.14 -1.01
N TYR A 585 27.27 -22.50 -1.35
CA TYR A 585 26.28 -21.54 -1.82
C TYR A 585 25.81 -20.66 -0.64
N PRO A 586 25.95 -19.32 -0.71
CA PRO A 586 25.46 -18.41 0.33
C PRO A 586 23.99 -18.62 0.66
N TRP A 587 23.61 -18.38 1.92
CA TRP A 587 22.21 -18.44 2.37
C TRP A 587 22.04 -17.71 3.71
N ILE A 588 20.83 -17.75 4.29
CA ILE A 588 20.57 -17.42 5.70
C ILE A 588 21.62 -18.07 6.61
N ARG A 589 22.15 -17.31 7.58
CA ARG A 589 23.18 -17.72 8.56
C ARG A 589 24.52 -18.21 7.95
N ASN A 590 24.71 -18.03 6.65
CA ASN A 590 25.97 -18.31 5.95
C ASN A 590 26.05 -17.44 4.66
N GLU A 591 25.92 -16.13 4.83
CA GLU A 591 25.90 -15.13 3.75
C GLU A 591 27.21 -15.06 2.95
N PHE A 592 28.31 -15.55 3.52
CA PHE A 592 29.63 -15.59 2.88
C PHE A 592 29.95 -16.94 2.23
N GLY A 593 29.10 -17.96 2.45
CA GLY A 593 29.24 -19.31 1.90
C GLY A 593 30.46 -20.08 2.40
N LEU A 594 30.86 -19.89 3.67
CA LEU A 594 32.17 -20.32 4.22
C LEU A 594 32.18 -21.68 4.97
N ASP A 595 31.05 -22.12 5.53
CA ASP A 595 30.96 -23.35 6.35
C ASP A 595 31.23 -24.67 5.60
#